data_AF-A0A8J3JQN5-F1
#
_entry.id   AF-A0A8J3JQN5-F1
#
_cell.length_a   1.000
_cell.length_b   1.000
_cell.length_c   1.000
_cell.angle_alpha   90.00
_cell.angle_beta   90.00
_cell.angle_gamma   90.00
#
_symmetry.space_group_name_H-M   'P 1'
#
loop_
_entity.id
_entity.type
_entity.pdbx_description
1 polymer ?
#
loop_
_entity_poly.entity_id
_entity_poly.type
_entity_poly.pdbx_seq_one_letter_code
_entity_poly.pdbx_strand_id
1 'polypeptide(L)' 'MERELQQVDSMIAELRSQAQQIREEVGNREDGPGDPGDTSLLISSAEEQEALIAVLEDRRGKLRERLGLGAE' A
#
# COMPACT_ATOMS: atom_id res chain seq x y z
N MET A 1 -4.81 22.02 2.05
CA MET A 1 -3.63 21.13 2.21
C MET A 1 -3.85 20.13 3.34
N GLU A 2 -4.40 20.49 4.50
CA GLU A 2 -4.69 19.52 5.58
C GLU A 2 -5.68 18.41 5.16
N ARG A 3 -6.80 18.76 4.51
CA ARG A 3 -7.73 17.76 3.93
C ARG A 3 -7.07 16.85 2.89
N GLU A 4 -6.12 17.40 2.14
CA GLU A 4 -5.39 16.66 1.10
C GLU A 4 -4.41 15.66 1.75
N LEU A 5 -3.72 16.09 2.81
CA LEU A 5 -2.88 15.22 3.63
C LEU A 5 -3.72 14.08 4.25
N GLN A 6 -4.87 14.40 4.84
CA GLN A 6 -5.77 13.41 5.42
C GLN A 6 -6.26 12.38 4.38
N GLN A 7 -6.60 12.82 3.17
CA GLN A 7 -6.97 11.92 2.08
C GLN A 7 -5.80 11.01 1.67
N VAL A 8 -4.59 11.55 1.58
CA VAL A 8 -3.38 10.75 1.28
C VAL A 8 -3.11 9.72 2.36
N ASP A 9 -3.21 10.10 3.64
CA ASP A 9 -3.05 9.17 4.77
C ASP A 9 -4.09 8.05 4.73
N SER A 10 -5.36 8.38 4.46
CA SER A 10 -6.42 7.38 4.29
C SER A 10 -6.13 6.41 3.14
N MET A 11 -5.74 6.92 1.96
CA MET A 11 -5.40 6.07 0.82
C MET A 11 -4.22 5.14 1.11
N ILE A 12 -3.18 5.62 1.79
CA ILE A 12 -2.03 4.79 2.19
C ILE A 12 -2.48 3.69 3.16
N ALA A 13 -3.33 4.04 4.14
CA ALA A 13 -3.82 3.08 5.12
C ALA A 13 -4.67 1.98 4.46
N GLU A 14 -5.57 2.35 3.54
CA GLU A 14 -6.39 1.40 2.79
C GLU A 14 -5.54 0.45 1.94
N LEU A 15 -4.58 0.99 1.16
CA LEU A 15 -3.71 0.16 0.32
C LEU A 15 -2.84 -0.79 1.15
N ARG A 16 -2.33 -0.34 2.30
CA ARG A 16 -1.58 -1.23 3.21
C ARG A 16 -2.44 -2.35 3.77
N SER A 17 -3.69 -2.05 4.12
CA SER A 17 -4.64 -3.07 4.58
C SER A 17 -4.94 -4.09 3.49
N GLN A 18 -5.17 -3.63 2.25
CA GLN A 18 -5.41 -4.51 1.11
C GLN A 18 -4.20 -5.41 0.80
N ALA A 19 -2.99 -4.84 0.75
CA ALA A 19 -1.76 -5.61 0.54
C ALA A 19 -1.52 -6.63 1.66
N GLN A 20 -1.88 -6.31 2.91
CA GLN A 20 -1.80 -7.25 4.02
C GLN A 20 -2.79 -8.41 3.86
N GLN A 21 -4.05 -8.12 3.51
CA GLN A 21 -5.07 -9.15 3.25
C GLN A 21 -4.63 -10.10 2.13
N ILE A 22 -4.08 -9.58 1.03
CA ILE A 22 -3.57 -10.40 -0.08
C ILE A 22 -2.44 -11.31 0.38
N ARG A 23 -1.49 -10.81 1.19
CA ARG A 23 -0.41 -11.63 1.74
C ARG A 23 -0.93 -12.73 2.68
N GLU A 24 -1.94 -12.44 3.48
CA GLU A 24 -2.58 -13.44 4.34
C GLU A 24 -3.31 -14.51 3.52
N GLU A 25 -4.00 -14.13 2.45
CA GLU A 25 -4.63 -15.07 1.51
C GLU A 25 -3.63 -15.96 0.77
N VAL A 26 -2.50 -15.38 0.33
CA VAL A 26 -1.41 -16.13 -0.30
C VAL A 26 -0.79 -17.11 0.70
N GLY A 27 -0.40 -16.64 1.89
CA GLY A 27 0.22 -17.48 2.91
C GLY A 27 -0.69 -18.63 3.37
N ASN A 28 -2.00 -18.40 3.46
CA ASN A 28 -2.98 -19.46 3.74
C ASN A 28 -3.13 -20.46 2.57
N ARG A 29 -2.85 -20.05 1.33
CA ARG A 29 -2.87 -20.94 0.15
C ARG A 29 -1.58 -21.74 -0.02
N GLU A 30 -0.44 -21.27 0.48
CA GLU A 30 0.84 -22.01 0.42
C GLU A 30 0.77 -23.36 1.17
N ASP A 31 -0.12 -23.49 2.16
CA ASP A 31 -0.43 -24.76 2.86
C ASP A 31 -1.46 -25.66 2.13
N GLY A 32 -2.00 -25.24 0.97
CA GLY A 32 -3.01 -25.96 0.18
C GLY A 32 -2.62 -26.14 -1.30
N PRO A 33 -3.41 -26.89 -2.10
CA PRO A 33 -3.16 -27.06 -3.53
C PRO A 33 -3.56 -25.79 -4.31
N GLY A 34 -2.75 -24.73 -4.22
CA GLY A 34 -2.91 -23.51 -5.02
C GLY A 34 -2.29 -23.64 -6.41
N ASP A 35 -2.95 -23.07 -7.43
CA ASP A 35 -2.41 -23.02 -8.79
C ASP A 35 -1.26 -21.98 -8.88
N PRO A 36 -0.10 -22.32 -9.47
CA PRO A 36 1.05 -21.40 -9.59
C PRO A 36 0.74 -20.09 -10.34
N GLY A 37 -0.23 -20.10 -11.27
CA GLY A 37 -0.66 -18.91 -12.01
C GLY A 37 -1.39 -17.91 -11.13
N ASP A 38 -2.25 -18.40 -10.22
CA ASP A 38 -2.95 -17.56 -9.25
C ASP A 38 -1.97 -16.88 -8.28
N THR A 39 -0.94 -17.60 -7.82
CA THR A 39 0.09 -17.04 -6.94
C THR A 39 0.90 -15.95 -7.63
N SER A 40 1.28 -16.14 -8.91
CA SER A 40 2.02 -15.11 -9.66
C SER A 40 1.21 -13.83 -9.87
N LEU A 41 -0.10 -13.92 -10.10
CA LEU A 41 -0.97 -12.75 -10.25
C LEU A 41 -1.10 -11.97 -8.92
N LEU A 42 -1.19 -12.68 -7.79
CA LEU A 42 -1.26 -12.07 -6.47
C LEU A 42 0.03 -11.34 -6.09
N ILE A 43 1.19 -11.93 -6.42
CA ILE A 43 2.50 -11.28 -6.22
C ILE A 43 2.59 -10.00 -7.04
N SER A 44 2.29 -10.04 -8.34
CA SER A 44 2.33 -8.84 -9.19
C SER A 44 1.38 -7.74 -8.70
N SER A 45 0.20 -8.11 -8.20
CA SER A 45 -0.75 -7.16 -7.62
C SER A 45 -0.23 -6.52 -6.32
N ALA A 46 0.48 -7.30 -5.49
CA ALA A 46 1.11 -6.77 -4.28
C ALA A 46 2.25 -5.79 -4.62
N GLU A 47 3.08 -6.11 -5.61
CA GLU A 47 4.16 -5.22 -6.09
C GLU A 47 3.61 -3.89 -6.65
N GLU A 48 2.52 -3.95 -7.41
CA GLU A 48 1.86 -2.74 -7.92
C GLU A 48 1.31 -1.85 -6.80
N GLN A 49 0.73 -2.46 -5.76
CA GLN A 49 0.24 -1.73 -4.58
C GLN A 49 1.39 -1.08 -3.81
N GLU A 50 2.53 -1.75 -3.67
CA GLU A 50 3.72 -1.19 -3.00
C GLU A 50 4.29 0.01 -3.78
N ALA A 51 4.34 -0.08 -5.11
CA ALA A 51 4.74 1.04 -5.96
C ALA A 51 3.80 2.25 -5.80
N LEU A 52 2.48 2.02 -5.73
CA LEU A 52 1.50 3.08 -5.51
C LEU A 52 1.64 3.72 -4.12
N ILE A 53 1.87 2.91 -3.08
CA ILE A 53 2.13 3.40 -1.72
C ILE A 53 3.35 4.32 -1.71
N ALA A 54 4.45 3.94 -2.35
CA ALA A 54 5.66 4.77 -2.40
C ALA A 54 5.41 6.16 -3.01
N VAL A 55 4.63 6.24 -4.09
CA VAL A 55 4.23 7.51 -4.71
C VAL A 55 3.39 8.37 -3.75
N LEU A 56 2.46 7.73 -3.03
CA LEU A 56 1.61 8.43 -2.06
C LEU A 56 2.42 8.92 -0.84
N GLU A 57 3.43 8.16 -0.39
CA GLU A 57 4.31 8.57 0.70
C GLU A 57 5.21 9.75 0.34
N ASP A 58 5.75 9.79 -0.88
CA ASP A 58 6.47 10.97 -1.39
C ASP A 58 5.56 12.20 -1.42
N ARG A 59 4.32 12.04 -1.90
CA ARG A 59 3.32 13.10 -1.88
C ARG A 59 2.96 13.53 -0.46
N ARG A 60 2.81 12.59 0.48
CA ARG A 60 2.58 12.86 1.91
C ARG A 60 3.71 13.72 2.46
N GLY A 61 4.97 13.36 2.18
CA GLY A 61 6.15 14.12 2.60
C GLY A 61 6.09 15.57 2.14
N LYS A 62 5.90 15.78 0.83
CA LYS A 62 5.78 17.12 0.23
C LYS A 62 4.63 17.93 0.82
N LEU A 63 3.49 17.30 1.10
CA LEU A 63 2.35 17.95 1.73
C LEU A 63 2.65 18.36 3.18
N ARG A 64 3.33 17.49 3.93
CA ARG A 64 3.76 17.80 5.30
C ARG A 64 4.76 18.95 5.32
N GLU A 65 5.74 18.96 4.44
CA GLU A 65 6.69 20.08 4.32
C GLU A 65 5.97 21.41 4.03
N ARG A 66 5.03 21.41 3.06
CA ARG A 66 4.23 22.59 2.72
C ARG A 66 3.31 23.08 3.84
N LEU A 67 2.92 22.18 4.73
CA LEU A 67 2.12 22.49 5.93
C LEU A 67 2.99 22.89 7.14
N GLY A 68 4.32 22.85 7.03
CA GLY A 68 5.21 23.08 8.17
C GLY A 68 5.25 21.92 9.18
N LEU A 69 4.85 20.72 8.76
CA LEU A 69 4.84 19.48 9.55
C LEU A 69 6.05 18.56 9.25
N GLY A 70 7.04 19.08 8.53
CA GLY A 70 8.27 18.38 8.16
C GLY A 70 9.40 18.66 9.16
N ALA A 71 9.86 17.62 9.86
CA ALA A 71 11.00 17.55 10.79
C ALA A 71 11.13 18.71 11.81
N GLU A 72 10.60 18.49 13.02
CA GLU A 72 11.39 18.68 14.25
C GLU A 72 12.24 17.42 14.49
#